data_AF-A0AAN7D5D9-F1
#
_entry.id   AF-A0AAN7D5D9-F1
#
_cell.length_a   1.000
_cell.length_b   1.000
_cell.length_c   1.000
_cell.angle_alpha   90.00
_cell.angle_beta   90.00
_cell.angle_gamma   90.00
#
_symmetry.space_group_name_H-M   'P 1'
#
loop_
_entity.id
_entity.type
_entity.pdbx_description
1 polymer ?
#
loop_
_entity_poly.entity_id
_entity_poly.type
_entity_poly.pdbx_seq_one_letter_code
_entity_poly.pdbx_strand_id
1 'polypeptide(L)'
;MKAVILLVLLTTFLVLTQAGQTYSSSVNLQLQRPRQFLMDVYTRPNRKGLVQHMRLEPGAAFTRPCWNLQSRHVGSVTLNDPFVKVSFYRAADCNGFAINTFHGSETLPGGGKYTSIIKAKSVSITRIRPILLQDTDRFYEASV
;
A
#
# COMPACT_ATOMS: atom_id res chain seq x y z
N MET A 1 -24.14 49.06 10.72
CA MET A 1 -24.61 47.66 10.71
C MET A 1 -24.32 46.92 9.40
N LYS A 2 -24.62 47.47 8.21
CA LYS A 2 -24.38 46.80 6.91
C LYS A 2 -22.90 46.42 6.64
N ALA A 3 -21.95 47.27 7.02
CA ALA A 3 -20.52 47.03 6.79
C ALA A 3 -19.94 45.88 7.65
N VAL A 4 -20.47 45.67 8.87
CA VAL A 4 -20.00 44.62 9.78
C VAL A 4 -20.43 43.23 9.28
N ILE A 5 -21.66 43.13 8.76
CA ILE A 5 -22.20 41.89 8.17
C ILE A 5 -21.37 41.47 6.94
N LEU A 6 -20.97 42.44 6.12
CA LEU A 6 -20.17 42.19 4.92
C LEU A 6 -18.76 41.68 5.25
N LEU A 7 -18.17 42.18 6.34
CA LEU A 7 -16.84 41.77 6.81
C LEU A 7 -16.83 40.35 7.37
N VAL A 8 -17.92 39.94 8.05
CA VAL A 8 -18.10 38.56 8.56
C VAL A 8 -18.33 37.56 7.43
N LEU A 9 -19.06 37.95 6.38
CA LEU A 9 -19.25 37.11 5.20
C LEU A 9 -17.94 36.91 4.41
N LEU A 10 -17.09 37.95 4.33
CA LEU A 10 -15.83 37.86 3.60
C LEU A 10 -14.82 36.93 4.29
N THR A 11 -14.73 36.99 5.63
CA THR A 11 -13.80 36.16 6.40
C THR A 11 -14.22 34.70 6.42
N THR A 12 -15.52 34.40 6.52
CA THR A 12 -16.03 33.03 6.47
C THR A 12 -15.80 32.37 5.10
N PHE A 13 -15.94 33.13 4.00
CA PHE A 13 -15.66 32.64 2.65
C PHE A 13 -14.16 32.34 2.40
N LEU A 14 -13.27 33.17 2.97
CA LEU A 14 -11.82 32.97 2.92
C LEU A 14 -11.35 31.74 3.71
N VAL A 15 -11.98 31.43 4.85
CA VAL A 15 -11.65 30.24 5.64
C VAL A 15 -12.11 28.95 4.94
N LEU A 16 -13.30 28.96 4.32
CA LEU A 16 -13.83 27.80 3.59
C LEU A 16 -13.01 27.44 2.35
N THR A 17 -12.48 28.45 1.64
CA THR A 17 -11.65 28.22 0.45
C THR A 17 -10.27 27.65 0.78
N GLN A 18 -9.66 28.02 1.92
CA GLN A 18 -8.38 27.45 2.36
C GLN A 18 -8.50 25.99 2.84
N ALA A 19 -9.64 25.62 3.45
CA ALA A 19 -9.90 24.26 3.87
C ALA A 19 -10.05 23.28 2.67
N GLY A 20 -10.64 23.73 1.56
CA GLY A 20 -10.79 22.91 0.36
C GLY A 20 -9.46 22.58 -0.35
N GLN A 21 -8.49 23.50 -0.32
CA GLN A 21 -7.19 23.31 -0.97
C GLN A 21 -6.23 22.40 -0.19
N THR A 22 -6.29 22.43 1.14
CA THR A 22 -5.47 21.54 2.00
C THR A 22 -5.94 20.09 1.95
N TYR A 23 -7.24 19.83 1.74
CA TYR A 23 -7.76 18.47 1.61
C TYR A 23 -7.45 17.80 0.28
N SER A 24 -7.42 18.56 -0.83
CA SER A 24 -7.18 17.99 -2.17
C SER A 24 -5.71 17.64 -2.44
N SER A 25 -4.78 18.27 -1.70
CA SER A 25 -3.34 18.09 -1.88
C SER A 25 -2.80 16.87 -1.14
N SER A 26 -3.40 16.46 -0.02
CA SER A 26 -3.03 15.23 0.70
C SER A 26 -3.40 13.96 -0.09
N VAL A 27 -4.50 13.96 -0.83
CA VAL A 27 -4.93 12.82 -1.67
C VAL A 27 -3.98 12.59 -2.85
N ASN A 28 -3.47 13.66 -3.48
CA ASN A 28 -2.54 13.54 -4.61
C ASN A 28 -1.12 13.10 -4.21
N LEU A 29 -0.65 13.49 -3.02
CA LEU A 29 0.68 13.08 -2.52
C LEU A 29 0.76 11.57 -2.20
N GLN A 30 -0.37 10.90 -1.97
CA GLN A 30 -0.41 9.50 -1.53
C GLN A 30 -0.50 8.49 -2.69
N LEU A 31 -0.67 8.94 -3.94
CA LEU A 31 -0.84 8.08 -5.13
C LEU A 31 0.40 7.97 -6.03
N GLN A 32 1.47 8.72 -5.75
CA GLN A 32 2.67 8.68 -6.58
C GLN A 32 3.47 7.39 -6.32
N ARG A 33 3.25 6.38 -7.16
CA ARG A 33 3.97 5.11 -7.07
C ARG A 33 5.46 5.29 -7.32
N PRO A 34 6.30 4.51 -6.61
CA PRO A 34 7.72 4.53 -6.85
C PRO A 34 8.05 4.01 -8.26
N ARG A 35 9.00 4.68 -8.93
CA ARG A 35 9.46 4.32 -10.28
C ARG A 35 10.10 2.93 -10.32
N GLN A 36 10.79 2.56 -9.25
CA GLN A 36 11.41 1.25 -9.09
C GLN A 36 10.72 0.50 -7.95
N PHE A 37 10.45 -0.79 -8.15
CA PHE A 37 9.95 -1.65 -7.08
C PHE A 37 11.11 -2.23 -6.28
N LEU A 38 11.03 -2.09 -4.96
CA LEU A 38 12.01 -2.56 -3.99
C LEU A 38 11.29 -3.34 -2.89
N MET A 39 11.81 -4.53 -2.59
CA MET A 39 11.30 -5.38 -1.52
C MET A 39 12.47 -6.06 -0.82
N ASP A 40 12.43 -6.05 0.51
CA ASP A 40 13.38 -6.76 1.35
C ASP A 40 12.66 -7.86 2.13
N VAL A 41 13.20 -9.08 2.06
CA VAL A 41 12.68 -10.25 2.78
C VAL A 41 13.66 -10.63 3.87
N TYR A 42 13.20 -10.63 5.11
CA TYR A 42 13.99 -10.93 6.30
C TYR A 42 13.64 -12.32 6.84
N THR A 43 14.64 -13.10 7.23
CA THR A 43 14.41 -14.45 7.75
C THR A 43 13.82 -14.48 9.16
N ARG A 44 13.94 -13.38 9.92
CA ARG A 44 13.34 -13.23 11.25
C ARG A 44 12.35 -12.06 11.29
N PRO A 45 11.44 -12.05 12.28
CA PRO A 45 10.56 -10.92 12.52
C PRO A 45 11.32 -9.63 12.81
N ASN A 46 10.64 -8.49 12.71
CA ASN A 46 11.15 -7.16 13.08
C ASN A 46 12.37 -6.70 12.28
N ARG A 47 12.46 -7.05 10.98
CA ARG A 47 13.58 -6.70 10.08
C ARG A 47 14.94 -7.22 10.58
N LYS A 48 14.95 -8.43 11.15
CA LYS A 48 16.15 -9.10 11.69
C LYS A 48 16.53 -10.32 10.86
N GLY A 49 17.75 -10.81 11.06
CA GLY A 49 18.27 -12.01 10.39
C GLY A 49 18.86 -11.71 9.02
N LEU A 50 18.93 -12.73 8.18
CA LEU A 50 19.42 -12.60 6.80
C LEU A 50 18.38 -11.85 5.96
N VAL A 51 18.87 -10.99 5.06
CA VAL A 51 18.03 -10.19 4.17
C VAL A 51 18.29 -10.58 2.72
N GLN A 52 17.21 -10.74 1.97
CA GLN A 52 17.25 -10.86 0.52
C GLN A 52 16.59 -9.64 -0.10
N HIS A 53 17.35 -8.93 -0.92
CA HIS A 53 16.88 -7.75 -1.65
C HIS A 53 16.30 -8.17 -3.00
N MET A 54 15.08 -7.74 -3.28
CA MET A 54 14.38 -7.98 -4.52
C MET A 54 14.10 -6.64 -5.20
N ARG A 55 14.53 -6.54 -6.45
CA ARG A 55 14.41 -5.31 -7.22
C ARG A 55 13.95 -5.67 -8.62
N LEU A 56 13.06 -4.85 -9.16
CA LEU A 56 12.81 -4.84 -10.60
C LEU A 56 13.81 -3.91 -11.27
N GLU A 57 14.28 -4.32 -12.45
CA GLU A 57 15.13 -3.48 -13.28
C GLU A 57 14.35 -2.24 -13.75
N PRO A 58 15.03 -1.09 -13.87
CA PRO A 58 14.43 0.10 -14.45
C PRO A 58 13.89 -0.19 -15.87
N GLY A 59 12.62 0.13 -16.12
CA GLY A 59 11.99 -0.08 -17.43
C GLY A 59 11.46 -1.50 -17.68
N ALA A 60 11.73 -2.47 -16.80
CA ALA A 60 11.12 -3.79 -16.91
C ALA A 60 9.60 -3.70 -16.72
N ALA A 61 8.87 -4.44 -17.56
CA ALA A 61 7.43 -4.55 -17.42
C ALA A 61 7.09 -5.22 -16.08
N PHE A 62 6.14 -4.65 -15.33
CA PHE A 62 5.65 -5.24 -14.09
C PHE A 62 4.66 -6.37 -14.39
N THR A 63 5.12 -7.40 -15.08
CA THR A 63 4.32 -8.59 -15.42
C THR A 63 4.58 -9.67 -14.39
N ARG A 64 3.90 -9.57 -13.24
CA ARG A 64 3.92 -10.55 -12.14
C ARG A 64 5.32 -11.13 -11.86
N PRO A 65 6.28 -10.30 -11.45
CA PRO A 65 7.62 -10.79 -11.17
C PRO A 65 7.60 -11.90 -10.09
N CYS A 66 8.50 -12.86 -10.26
CA CYS A 66 8.67 -14.00 -9.38
C CYS A 66 10.13 -14.12 -8.96
N TRP A 67 10.38 -14.34 -7.67
CA TRP A 67 11.71 -14.58 -7.14
C TRP A 67 11.75 -15.84 -6.29
N ASN A 68 12.81 -16.62 -6.45
CA ASN A 68 13.15 -17.69 -5.53
C ASN A 68 13.79 -17.12 -4.26
N LEU A 69 13.33 -17.62 -3.12
CA LEU A 69 13.83 -17.24 -1.82
C LEU A 69 15.11 -18.00 -1.51
N GLN A 70 16.14 -17.30 -1.06
CA GLN A 70 17.39 -17.90 -0.61
C GLN A 70 17.20 -18.70 0.69
N SER A 71 16.28 -18.26 1.55
CA SER A 71 15.88 -18.93 2.78
C SER A 71 14.44 -19.38 2.70
N ARG A 72 14.14 -20.55 3.26
CA ARG A 72 12.75 -21.02 3.38
C ARG A 72 11.93 -20.26 4.41
N HIS A 73 12.59 -19.57 5.34
CA HIS A 73 11.97 -18.86 6.44
C HIS A 73 11.83 -17.38 6.10
N VAL A 74 10.61 -16.87 6.18
CA VAL A 74 10.27 -15.45 6.01
C VAL A 74 9.62 -14.97 7.30
N GLY A 75 10.33 -14.10 8.03
CA GLY A 75 9.86 -13.55 9.29
C GLY A 75 9.31 -12.13 9.17
N SER A 76 9.81 -11.31 8.26
CA SER A 76 9.23 -10.00 7.97
C SER A 76 9.57 -9.53 6.54
N VAL A 77 8.80 -8.58 6.04
CA VAL A 77 8.96 -8.01 4.69
C VAL A 77 8.89 -6.49 4.77
N THR A 78 9.73 -5.80 4.01
CA THR A 78 9.66 -4.35 3.83
C THR A 78 9.48 -4.04 2.34
N LEU A 79 8.56 -3.13 2.02
CA LEU A 79 8.15 -2.80 0.65
C LEU A 79 8.15 -1.28 0.49
N ASN A 80 8.48 -0.79 -0.70
CA ASN A 80 8.36 0.63 -1.00
C ASN A 80 7.03 1.03 -1.67
N ASP A 81 6.32 0.07 -2.27
CA ASP A 81 5.02 0.28 -2.91
C ASP A 81 3.92 -0.37 -2.06
N PRO A 82 3.01 0.41 -1.42
CA PRO A 82 1.93 -0.14 -0.62
C PRO A 82 0.81 -0.77 -1.47
N PHE A 83 0.74 -0.45 -2.78
CA PHE A 83 -0.32 -0.91 -3.68
C PHE A 83 0.06 -2.18 -4.43
N VAL A 84 0.58 -3.17 -3.69
CA VAL A 84 0.96 -4.48 -4.24
C VAL A 84 0.30 -5.61 -3.47
N LYS A 85 0.08 -6.73 -4.15
CA LYS A 85 -0.27 -8.01 -3.58
C LYS A 85 1.00 -8.86 -3.55
N VAL A 86 1.36 -9.37 -2.39
CA VAL A 86 2.50 -10.26 -2.23
C VAL A 86 1.98 -11.66 -1.98
N SER A 87 2.40 -12.63 -2.79
CA SER A 87 1.98 -14.02 -2.68
C SER A 87 3.18 -14.95 -2.52
N PHE A 88 3.18 -15.77 -1.47
CA PHE A 88 4.21 -16.75 -1.19
C PHE A 88 3.81 -18.15 -1.62
N TYR A 89 4.78 -18.94 -2.07
CA TYR A 89 4.59 -20.29 -2.58
C TYR A 89 5.50 -21.29 -1.86
N ARG A 90 5.04 -22.54 -1.71
CA ARG A 90 5.88 -23.65 -1.20
C ARG A 90 6.85 -24.21 -2.24
N ALA A 91 6.60 -23.98 -3.52
CA ALA A 91 7.44 -24.39 -4.62
C ALA A 91 8.38 -23.26 -5.08
N ALA A 92 9.42 -23.62 -5.83
CA ALA A 92 10.21 -22.64 -6.58
C ALA A 92 9.39 -22.08 -7.75
N ASP A 93 9.85 -20.95 -8.29
CA ASP A 93 9.34 -20.33 -9.53
C ASP A 93 7.85 -19.99 -9.49
N CYS A 94 7.32 -19.72 -8.30
CA CYS A 94 5.92 -19.35 -8.07
C CYS A 94 4.90 -20.37 -8.60
N ASN A 95 5.30 -21.64 -8.65
CA ASN A 95 4.46 -22.72 -9.13
C ASN A 95 3.42 -23.17 -8.08
N GLY A 96 2.22 -23.53 -8.57
CA GLY A 96 1.13 -24.05 -7.75
C GLY A 96 0.37 -22.99 -6.96
N PHE A 97 -0.20 -23.39 -5.82
CA PHE A 97 -1.05 -22.52 -5.00
C PHE A 97 -0.22 -21.65 -4.04
N ALA A 98 -0.65 -20.40 -3.90
CA ALA A 98 -0.09 -19.49 -2.92
C ALA A 98 -0.50 -19.93 -1.50
N ILE A 99 0.47 -20.09 -0.61
CA ILE A 99 0.23 -20.50 0.78
C ILE A 99 -0.09 -19.33 1.70
N ASN A 100 0.35 -18.13 1.32
CA ASN A 100 0.07 -16.92 2.06
C ASN A 100 0.05 -15.75 1.09
N THR A 101 -0.85 -14.81 1.33
CA THR A 101 -1.02 -13.62 0.52
C THR A 101 -1.35 -12.47 1.45
N PHE A 102 -0.68 -11.34 1.25
CA PHE A 102 -0.94 -10.12 2.00
C PHE A 102 -0.83 -8.92 1.06
N HIS A 103 -1.45 -7.82 1.46
CA HIS A 103 -1.43 -6.58 0.69
C HIS A 103 -0.30 -5.68 1.22
N GLY A 104 0.34 -4.88 0.37
CA GLY A 104 1.52 -4.09 0.74
C GLY A 104 1.27 -3.08 1.87
N SER A 105 0.02 -2.62 2.01
CA SER A 105 -0.44 -1.83 3.16
C SER A 105 -0.54 -2.64 4.46
N GLU A 106 -0.78 -3.95 4.35
CA GLU A 106 -0.78 -4.89 5.45
C GLU A 106 0.66 -5.38 5.65
N THR A 107 1.51 -4.56 6.27
CA THR A 107 2.89 -4.99 6.56
C THR A 107 2.89 -6.31 7.31
N LEU A 108 3.54 -7.34 6.75
CA LEU A 108 3.93 -8.51 7.52
C LEU A 108 4.76 -8.03 8.70
N PRO A 109 4.38 -8.37 9.94
CA PRO A 109 4.58 -7.38 10.95
C PRO A 109 5.99 -7.47 11.54
N GLY A 110 6.55 -6.28 11.74
CA GLY A 110 7.27 -6.01 12.97
C GLY A 110 6.35 -5.92 14.22
N GLY A 111 5.03 -6.16 14.09
CA GLY A 111 4.03 -6.25 15.16
C GLY A 111 2.55 -6.22 14.67
N GLY A 112 1.93 -7.36 14.37
CA GLY A 112 0.62 -7.48 13.69
C GLY A 112 0.16 -8.94 13.59
N LYS A 113 -0.94 -9.23 12.87
CA LYS A 113 -1.73 -10.48 12.92
C LYS A 113 -0.96 -11.79 12.59
N TYR A 114 0.22 -11.71 12.00
CA TYR A 114 1.07 -12.86 11.69
C TYR A 114 2.29 -12.88 12.62
N THR A 115 2.14 -13.53 13.78
CA THR A 115 3.22 -13.75 14.76
C THR A 115 4.17 -14.89 14.35
N SER A 116 3.90 -15.57 13.23
CA SER A 116 4.58 -16.79 12.82
C SER A 116 5.43 -16.60 11.56
N ILE A 117 6.57 -17.30 11.54
CA ILE A 117 7.47 -17.38 10.39
C ILE A 117 6.75 -18.12 9.24
N ILE A 118 6.68 -17.48 8.08
CA ILE A 118 6.16 -18.09 6.86
C ILE A 118 7.23 -19.01 6.28
N LYS A 119 6.83 -20.24 5.91
CA LYS A 119 7.70 -21.20 5.21
C LYS A 119 7.40 -21.22 3.72
N ALA A 120 8.21 -20.54 2.92
CA ALA A 120 8.03 -20.38 1.47
C ALA A 120 9.33 -20.62 0.70
N LYS A 121 9.24 -20.97 -0.60
CA LYS A 121 10.41 -21.12 -1.49
C LYS A 121 10.46 -20.05 -2.58
N SER A 122 9.34 -19.43 -2.92
CA SER A 122 9.30 -18.33 -3.89
C SER A 122 8.19 -17.34 -3.54
N VAL A 123 8.28 -16.16 -4.14
CA VAL A 123 7.35 -15.06 -3.93
C VAL A 123 7.03 -14.38 -5.26
N SER A 124 5.74 -14.08 -5.49
CA SER A 124 5.30 -13.27 -6.63
C SER A 124 4.67 -11.97 -6.17
N ILE A 125 4.88 -10.91 -6.94
CA ILE A 125 4.29 -9.59 -6.65
C ILE A 125 3.35 -9.19 -7.77
N THR A 126 2.17 -8.70 -7.42
CA THR A 126 1.19 -8.18 -8.38
C THR A 126 0.78 -6.77 -7.98
N ARG A 127 0.91 -5.80 -8.87
CA ARG A 127 0.41 -4.44 -8.62
C ARG A 127 -1.11 -4.43 -8.57
N ILE A 128 -1.66 -3.83 -7.53
CA ILE A 128 -3.11 -3.61 -7.36
C ILE A 128 -3.39 -2.14 -7.65
N ARG A 129 -4.52 -1.79 -8.27
CA ARG A 129 -4.93 -0.39 -8.40
C ARG A 129 -5.70 0.04 -7.14
N PRO A 130 -5.41 1.22 -6.56
CA PRO A 130 -6.29 1.77 -5.53
C PRO A 130 -7.66 2.01 -6.14
N ILE A 131 -8.71 1.59 -5.42
CA ILE A 131 -10.08 1.94 -5.76
C ILE A 131 -10.36 3.26 -5.06
N LEU A 132 -10.52 4.33 -5.84
CA LEU A 132 -11.09 5.58 -5.35
C LEU A 132 -12.60 5.34 -5.20
N LEU A 133 -13.06 5.10 -3.97
CA LEU A 133 -14.47 5.21 -3.67
C LEU A 133 -14.81 6.70 -3.73
N GLN A 134 -15.47 7.14 -4.81
CA GLN A 134 -16.17 8.41 -4.78
C GLN A 134 -17.37 8.22 -3.85
N ASP A 135 -17.47 9.05 -2.81
CA ASP A 135 -18.62 9.07 -1.90
C ASP A 135 -19.92 9.22 -2.70
N THR A 136 -20.65 8.12 -2.87
CA THR A 136 -22.06 8.15 -3.22
C THR A 136 -22.87 8.41 -1.94
N ASP A 137 -22.65 9.55 -1.31
CA ASP A 137 -23.44 10.07 -0.17
C ASP A 137 -24.77 10.70 -0.65
N ARG A 138 -25.42 10.14 -1.69
CA ARG A 138 -26.66 10.69 -2.27
C ARG A 138 -27.80 9.68 -2.46
N PHE A 139 -27.84 8.58 -1.72
CA PHE A 139 -28.92 7.59 -1.84
C PHE A 139 -29.63 7.19 -0.54
N TYR A 140 -29.47 7.93 0.56
CA TYR A 140 -30.24 7.71 1.80
C TYR A 140 -31.02 8.94 2.29
N GLU A 141 -31.56 9.74 1.37
CA GLU A 141 -32.51 10.80 1.73
C GLU A 141 -33.66 10.87 0.71
N ALA A 142 -34.41 9.77 0.57
CA ALA A 142 -35.72 9.78 -0.10
C ALA A 142 -36.50 8.51 0.27
N SER A 143 -36.81 8.31 1.55
CA SER A 143 -37.93 7.46 2.01
C SER A 143 -38.18 7.68 3.49
N VAL A 144 -39.44 8.04 3.80
CA VAL A 144 -40.12 8.27 5.09
C VAL A 144 -40.29 9.74 5.45
#